data_AF-A0A965PRF6-F1
#
_entry.id   AF-A0A965PRF6-F1
#
_cell.length_a   1.000
_cell.length_b   1.000
_cell.length_c   1.000
_cell.angle_alpha   90.00
_cell.angle_beta   90.00
_cell.angle_gamma   90.00
#
_symmetry.space_group_name_H-M   'P 1'
#
loop_
_entity.id
_entity.type
_entity.pdbx_description
1 polymer ?
#
loop_
_entity_poly.entity_id
_entity_poly.type
_entity_poly.pdbx_seq_one_letter_code
_entity_poly.pdbx_strand_id
1 'polypeptide(L)' 'MLSKAANRRPGFKTWFERLPPDAQAELDAVRQAFNPNIHQKRAYCEAIMAAARTRGWETAGINAVIAWLNGRR' A
#
# COMPACT_ATOMS: atom_id res chain seq x y z
N MET A 1 -14.20 -8.60 -30.90
CA MET A 1 -13.87 -8.38 -29.47
C MET A 1 -12.43 -7.90 -29.39
N LEU A 2 -12.19 -6.62 -29.04
CA LEU A 2 -10.86 -6.04 -29.01
C LEU A 2 -10.18 -6.38 -27.68
N SER A 3 -9.27 -7.35 -27.70
CA SER A 3 -8.47 -7.76 -26.55
C SER A 3 -7.58 -6.59 -26.08
N LYS A 4 -7.89 -6.01 -24.93
CA LYS A 4 -6.98 -5.08 -24.25
C LYS A 4 -5.79 -5.89 -23.74
N ALA A 5 -4.70 -5.89 -24.50
CA ALA A 5 -3.39 -6.33 -24.02
C ALA A 5 -2.99 -5.45 -22.84
N ALA A 6 -3.15 -5.95 -21.62
CA ALA A 6 -2.63 -5.32 -20.42
C ALA A 6 -1.10 -5.42 -20.50
N ASN A 7 -0.44 -4.29 -20.76
CA ASN A 7 1.01 -4.14 -20.66
C ASN A 7 1.46 -4.44 -19.22
N ARG A 8 1.62 -5.72 -18.87
CA ARG A 8 2.35 -6.17 -17.68
C ARG A 8 3.84 -6.02 -17.96
N ARG A 9 4.34 -4.78 -17.89
CA ARG A 9 5.78 -4.56 -17.71
C ARG A 9 6.18 -5.21 -16.38
N PRO A 10 7.33 -5.90 -16.27
CA PRO A 10 7.81 -6.46 -15.02
C PRO A 10 8.14 -5.29 -14.10
N GLY A 11 7.12 -4.87 -13.35
CA GLY A 11 7.15 -3.66 -12.55
C GLY A 11 8.23 -3.79 -11.50
N PHE A 12 9.01 -2.73 -11.32
CA PHE A 12 9.84 -2.56 -10.13
C PHE A 12 9.01 -2.95 -8.91
N LYS A 13 9.55 -3.87 -8.08
CA LYS A 13 8.90 -4.26 -6.83
C LYS A 13 8.60 -2.99 -6.03
N THR A 14 7.32 -2.76 -5.78
CA THR A 14 6.87 -1.66 -4.92
C THR A 14 7.44 -1.85 -3.52
N TRP A 15 7.54 -0.77 -2.73
CA TRP A 15 8.04 -0.86 -1.36
C TRP A 15 7.29 -1.92 -0.53
N PHE A 16 5.98 -2.06 -0.75
CA PHE A 16 5.14 -3.09 -0.14
C PHE A 16 5.59 -4.51 -0.52
N GLU A 17 5.91 -4.77 -1.78
CA GLU A 17 6.38 -6.08 -2.26
C GLU A 17 7.80 -6.44 -1.77
N ARG A 18 8.53 -5.47 -1.21
CA ARG A 18 9.83 -5.70 -0.56
C ARG A 18 9.70 -6.10 0.91
N LEU A 19 8.52 -5.94 1.51
CA LEU A 19 8.30 -6.29 2.90
C LEU A 19 8.23 -7.81 3.10
N PRO A 20 8.51 -8.31 4.32
CA PRO A 20 8.24 -9.70 4.68
C PRO A 20 6.77 -10.08 4.44
N PRO A 21 6.46 -11.36 4.14
CA PRO A 21 5.09 -11.80 3.86
C PRO A 21 4.12 -11.50 5.02
N ASP A 22 4.58 -11.62 6.27
CA ASP A 22 3.76 -11.30 7.45
C ASP A 22 3.38 -9.82 7.50
N ALA A 23 4.33 -8.94 7.16
CA ALA A 23 4.11 -7.51 7.10
C ALA A 23 3.17 -7.12 5.95
N GLN A 24 3.28 -7.81 4.82
CA GLN A 24 2.36 -7.62 3.69
C GLN A 24 0.93 -7.99 4.10
N ALA A 25 0.74 -9.14 4.77
CA ALA A 25 -0.58 -9.56 5.24
C ALA A 25 -1.20 -8.59 6.25
N GLU A 26 -0.42 -8.09 7.21
CA GLU A 26 -0.90 -7.11 8.19
C GLU A 26 -1.32 -5.80 7.50
N LEU A 27 -0.48 -5.28 6.60
CA LEU A 27 -0.78 -4.04 5.88
C LEU A 27 -1.95 -4.20 4.91
N ASP A 28 -2.12 -5.37 4.27
CA ASP A 28 -3.30 -5.63 3.44
C ASP A 28 -4.59 -5.64 4.28
N ALA A 29 -4.57 -6.19 5.50
CA ALA A 29 -5.71 -6.12 6.41
C ALA A 29 -6.03 -4.67 6.82
N VAL A 30 -5.00 -3.87 7.13
CA VAL A 30 -5.15 -2.43 7.41
C VAL A 30 -5.77 -1.70 6.19
N ARG A 31 -5.30 -2.01 4.99
CA ARG A 31 -5.85 -1.43 3.76
C ARG A 31 -7.30 -1.81 3.53
N GLN A 32 -7.69 -3.06 3.81
CA GLN A 32 -9.08 -3.50 3.71
C GLN A 32 -10.00 -2.80 4.73
N ALA A 33 -9.46 -2.47 5.92
CA ALA A 33 -10.18 -1.71 6.94
C ALA A 33 -10.29 -0.20 6.61
N PHE A 34 -9.58 0.30 5.61
CA PHE A 34 -9.63 1.72 5.25
C PHE A 34 -10.97 2.08 4.62
N ASN A 35 -11.75 2.91 5.33
CA ASN A 35 -12.96 3.52 4.80
C ASN A 35 -12.75 5.02 4.57
N PRO A 36 -12.74 5.52 3.32
CA PRO A 36 -12.50 6.93 3.04
C PRO A 36 -13.62 7.87 3.52
N ASN A 37 -14.81 7.35 3.85
CA ASN A 37 -15.91 8.14 4.40
C ASN A 37 -15.77 8.38 5.91
N ILE A 38 -14.92 7.59 6.59
CA ILE A 38 -14.71 7.66 8.04
C ILE A 38 -13.28 8.13 8.35
N HIS A 39 -12.30 7.66 7.58
CA HIS A 39 -10.89 7.91 7.83
C HIS A 39 -10.34 9.04 6.98
N GLN A 40 -9.63 9.96 7.63
CA GLN A 40 -8.84 10.99 6.95
C GLN A 40 -7.61 10.34 6.29
N LYS A 41 -7.59 10.31 4.95
CA LYS A 41 -6.56 9.64 4.14
C LYS A 41 -5.13 9.93 4.59
N ARG A 42 -4.81 11.20 4.82
CA ARG A 42 -3.45 11.63 5.21
C ARG A 42 -3.07 11.08 6.60
N ALA A 43 -3.93 11.29 7.59
CA ALA A 43 -3.72 10.78 8.94
C ALA A 43 -3.60 9.25 8.96
N TYR A 44 -4.41 8.57 8.14
CA TYR A 44 -4.34 7.12 7.98
C TYR A 44 -2.99 6.65 7.41
N CYS A 45 -2.47 7.34 6.38
CA CYS A 45 -1.15 7.04 5.83
C CYS A 45 -0.02 7.32 6.84
N GLU A 46 -0.11 8.41 7.59
CA GLU A 46 0.86 8.72 8.66
C GLU A 46 0.85 7.65 9.76
N ALA A 47 -0.33 7.16 10.15
CA ALA A 47 -0.47 6.04 11.09
C ALA A 47 0.17 4.75 10.56
N ILE A 48 -0.02 4.43 9.28
CA ILE A 48 0.63 3.27 8.63
C ILE A 48 2.15 3.40 8.65
N MET A 49 2.68 4.58 8.29
CA MET A 49 4.13 4.83 8.30
C MET A 49 4.70 4.74 9.73
N ALA A 50 4.00 5.28 10.73
CA ALA A 50 4.42 5.18 12.13
C ALA A 50 4.41 3.72 12.64
N ALA A 51 3.35 2.98 12.31
CA ALA A 51 3.20 1.56 12.65
C ALA A 51 4.29 0.69 12.01
N ALA A 52 4.61 0.96 10.74
CA ALA A 52 5.67 0.28 10.02
C ALA A 52 7.06 0.62 10.59
N ARG A 53 7.34 1.90 10.88
CA ARG A 53 8.60 2.34 11.50
C ARG A 53 8.81 1.69 12.87
N THR A 54 7.76 1.57 13.67
CA THR A 54 7.80 0.91 14.99
C THR A 54 8.18 -0.56 14.88
N ARG A 55 7.78 -1.23 13.79
CA ARG A 55 8.10 -2.63 13.50
C ARG A 55 9.42 -2.81 12.73
N GLY A 56 10.15 -1.73 12.46
CA GLY A 56 11.40 -1.76 11.69
C GLY A 56 11.20 -1.96 10.18
N TRP A 57 9.99 -1.74 9.67
CA TRP A 57 9.68 -1.87 8.24
C TRP A 57 9.95 -0.55 7.51
N GLU A 58 10.71 -0.63 6.41
CA GLU A 58 10.94 0.51 5.55
C GLU A 58 9.72 0.77 4.66
N THR A 59 9.02 1.87 4.93
CA THR A 59 7.99 2.39 4.03
C THR A 59 8.59 3.39 3.06
N ALA A 60 7.98 3.50 1.87
CA ALA A 60 8.24 4.66 1.02
C ALA A 60 7.63 5.95 1.62
N GLY A 61 7.89 7.10 1.00
CA GLY A 61 7.30 8.37 1.42
C GLY A 61 5.77 8.38 1.33
N ILE A 62 5.14 9.34 2.01
CA ILE A 62 3.67 9.42 2.16
C ILE A 62 2.90 9.30 0.83
N ASN A 63 3.43 9.88 -0.25
CA ASN A 63 2.80 9.81 -1.58
C ASN A 63 2.74 8.38 -2.13
N ALA A 64 3.75 7.55 -1.86
CA ALA A 64 3.78 6.16 -2.29
C ALA A 64 2.84 5.29 -1.44
N VAL A 65 2.67 5.61 -0.15
CA VAL A 65 1.66 4.98 0.72
C VAL A 65 0.26 5.37 0.26
N ILE A 66 0.02 6.64 -0.08
CA ILE A 66 -1.25 7.12 -0.65
C ILE A 66 -1.56 6.40 -1.98
N ALA A 67 -0.57 6.26 -2.86
CA ALA A 67 -0.73 5.56 -4.13
C ALA A 67 -1.05 4.07 -3.92
N TRP A 68 -0.37 3.42 -2.98
CA TRP A 68 -0.66 2.05 -2.58
C TRP A 68 -2.08 1.92 -1.99
N LEU A 69 -2.49 2.83 -1.10
CA LEU A 69 -3.81 2.82 -0.47
C LEU A 69 -4.94 2.98 -1.51
N ASN A 70 -4.75 3.87 -2.50
CA ASN A 70 -5.75 4.15 -3.55
C ASN A 70 -5.70 3.19 -4.75
N GLY A 71 -4.64 2.38 -4.89
CA GLY A 71 -4.53 1.47 -6.02
C GLY A 71 -5.71 0.49 -6.05
N ARG A 72 -6.19 0.14 -7.24
CA ARG A 72 -7.00 -1.07 -7.42
C ARG A 72 -6.03 -2.21 -7.73
N ARG A 73 -5.98 -3.23 -6.88
CA ARG A 73 -5.24 -4.47 -7.16
C ARG A 73 -6.18 -5.43 -7.87
#